data_AF-A0A933AQ18-F1
#
_entry.id   AF-A0A933AQ18-F1
#
_cell.length_a   1.000
_cell.length_b   1.000
_cell.length_c   1.000
_cell.angle_alpha   90.00
_cell.angle_beta   90.00
_cell.angle_gamma   90.00
#
_symmetry.space_group_name_H-M   'P 1'
#
loop_
_entity.id
_entity.type
_entity.pdbx_description
1 polymer ?
#
loop_
_entity_poly.entity_id
_entity_poly.type
_entity_poly.pdbx_seq_one_letter_code
_entity_poly.pdbx_strand_id
1 'polypeptide(L)'
;MIDLDTALDDCLTRLANGTATVDDCLRLYPEHAAELRRMLAAASTLERGRAVRPSDSFKADARARLVAHMKANPRRRAQPAAAFGWALRFGLAALAVAIASVSAAQAALPGNPLYSLKLVTESVWRMAQPNPLAADLALADRRAAELAQTPPGSPAVQLALQGYERALAQLARYTSPADRATIMNVLAAQKEILSRVDVVVPALEQWIGVTPPATSVAPTPVVTSVPTLPAVVLPTVSGQPTVTVPVLTALPIVATRTLVPPVIVTALPTALPGNPLPTPP
;
A
#
# COMPACT_ATOMS: atom_id res chain seq x y z
N MET A 1 -11.57 25.18 8.67
CA MET A 1 -12.75 24.62 9.33
C MET A 1 -12.29 23.39 10.09
N ILE A 2 -12.51 23.35 11.39
CA ILE A 2 -12.20 22.18 12.21
C ILE A 2 -13.41 21.24 12.09
N ASP A 3 -13.16 19.96 11.85
CA ASP A 3 -14.25 18.97 11.80
C ASP A 3 -14.75 18.62 13.22
N LEU A 4 -15.96 18.06 13.30
CA LEU A 4 -16.60 17.73 14.56
C LEU A 4 -15.77 16.75 15.41
N ASP A 5 -15.13 15.77 14.77
CA ASP A 5 -14.35 14.73 15.45
C ASP A 5 -13.10 15.32 16.12
N THR A 6 -12.38 16.21 15.41
CA THR A 6 -11.22 16.92 15.97
C THR A 6 -11.63 17.86 17.09
N ALA A 7 -12.76 18.56 16.94
CA ALA A 7 -13.31 19.41 18.00
C ALA A 7 -13.68 18.60 19.25
N LEU A 8 -14.29 17.41 19.07
CA LEU A 8 -14.62 16.51 20.18
C LEU A 8 -13.37 16.00 20.89
N ASP A 9 -12.34 15.58 20.14
CA ASP A 9 -11.11 15.01 20.70
C ASP A 9 -10.31 16.05 21.50
N ASP A 10 -10.21 17.29 21.00
CA ASP A 10 -9.63 18.41 21.75
C ASP A 10 -10.44 18.70 23.03
N CYS A 11 -11.78 18.70 22.95
CA CYS A 11 -12.63 18.93 24.11
C CYS A 11 -12.47 17.83 25.18
N LEU A 12 -12.45 16.55 24.78
CA LEU A 12 -12.24 15.43 25.71
C LEU A 12 -10.85 15.48 26.35
N THR A 13 -9.82 15.85 25.59
CA THR A 13 -8.45 16.01 26.10
C THR A 13 -8.37 17.10 27.16
N ARG A 14 -9.00 18.26 26.93
CA ARG A 14 -8.99 19.37 27.88
C ARG A 14 -9.80 19.07 29.15
N LEU A 15 -10.94 18.40 29.01
CA LEU A 15 -11.76 17.94 30.14
C LEU A 15 -10.99 16.93 31.01
N ALA A 16 -10.34 15.94 30.39
CA ALA A 16 -9.55 14.93 31.10
C ALA A 16 -8.36 15.54 31.87
N ASN A 17 -7.76 16.62 31.33
CA ASN A 17 -6.67 17.35 31.97
C ASN A 17 -7.15 18.40 33.00
N GLY A 18 -8.46 18.61 33.14
CA GLY A 18 -9.03 19.63 34.01
C GLY A 18 -8.74 21.07 33.57
N THR A 19 -8.36 21.28 32.30
CA THR A 19 -7.98 22.61 31.77
C THR A 19 -9.15 23.37 31.14
N ALA A 20 -10.30 22.73 30.97
CA ALA A 20 -11.53 23.34 30.48
C ALA A 20 -12.76 22.66 31.08
N THR A 21 -13.87 23.39 31.14
CA THR A 21 -15.21 22.85 31.44
C THR A 21 -16.00 22.58 30.15
N VAL A 22 -17.12 21.87 30.24
CA VAL A 22 -17.99 21.57 29.09
C VAL A 22 -18.47 22.86 28.43
N ASP A 23 -18.79 23.90 29.20
CA ASP A 23 -19.24 25.19 28.65
C ASP A 23 -18.10 25.96 27.96
N ASP A 24 -16.84 25.78 28.39
CA ASP A 24 -15.67 26.34 27.72
C ASP A 24 -15.47 25.70 26.33
N CYS A 25 -15.60 24.37 26.27
CA CYS A 25 -15.54 23.60 25.04
C CYS A 25 -16.62 24.02 24.03
N LEU A 26 -17.84 24.27 24.50
CA LEU A 26 -18.96 24.71 23.63
C LEU A 26 -18.80 26.16 23.14
N ARG A 27 -18.10 27.02 23.89
CA ARG A 27 -17.76 28.39 23.44
C ARG A 27 -16.62 28.41 22.42
N LEU A 28 -15.68 27.48 22.52
CA LEU A 28 -14.56 27.35 21.58
C LEU A 28 -15.02 26.86 20.20
N TYR A 29 -16.08 26.03 20.15
CA TYR A 29 -16.60 25.45 18.91
C TYR A 29 -18.11 25.73 18.75
N PRO A 30 -18.52 27.00 18.52
CA PRO A 30 -19.93 27.38 18.47
C PRO A 30 -20.67 26.74 17.29
N GLU A 31 -19.99 26.49 16.18
CA GLU A 31 -20.53 25.83 14.98
C GLU A 31 -21.00 24.40 15.23
N HIS A 32 -20.36 23.69 16.17
CA HIS A 32 -20.66 22.28 16.51
C HIS A 32 -21.34 22.12 17.87
N ALA A 33 -21.73 23.21 18.52
CA ALA A 33 -22.13 23.22 19.93
C ALA A 33 -23.33 22.30 20.25
N ALA A 34 -24.29 22.15 19.32
CA ALA A 34 -25.45 21.29 19.52
C ALA A 34 -25.09 19.80 19.55
N GLU A 35 -24.15 19.38 18.69
CA GLU A 35 -23.71 17.99 18.59
C GLU A 35 -22.71 17.63 19.68
N LEU A 36 -21.70 18.49 19.90
CA LEU A 36 -20.71 18.34 20.97
C LEU A 36 -21.37 18.23 22.35
N ARG A 37 -22.41 19.02 22.64
CA ARG A 37 -23.11 18.96 23.94
C ARG A 37 -23.66 17.55 24.24
N ARG A 38 -24.22 16.86 23.24
CA ARG A 38 -24.77 15.51 23.42
C ARG A 38 -23.67 14.49 23.67
N MET A 39 -22.58 14.56 22.91
CA MET A 39 -21.46 13.62 23.00
C MET A 39 -20.69 13.80 24.32
N LEU A 40 -20.45 15.04 24.75
CA LEU A 40 -19.80 15.34 26.04
C LEU A 40 -20.67 14.93 27.25
N ALA A 41 -22.00 15.02 27.14
CA ALA A 41 -22.91 14.51 28.17
C ALA A 41 -22.86 12.96 28.29
N ALA A 42 -22.71 12.27 27.17
CA ALA A 42 -22.51 10.81 27.18
C ALA A 42 -21.15 10.45 27.82
N ALA A 43 -20.07 11.14 27.42
CA ALA A 43 -18.73 10.92 27.96
C ALA A 43 -18.67 11.12 29.49
N SER A 44 -19.26 12.19 30.01
CA SER A 44 -19.31 12.45 31.46
C SER A 44 -20.12 11.40 32.24
N THR A 45 -21.09 10.76 31.59
CA THR A 45 -21.84 9.64 32.20
C THR A 45 -20.98 8.37 32.28
N LEU A 46 -20.17 8.09 31.26
CA LEU A 46 -19.22 6.96 31.30
C LEU A 46 -18.11 7.19 32.34
N GLU A 47 -17.62 8.42 32.49
CA GLU A 47 -16.59 8.76 33.47
C GLU A 47 -17.06 8.51 34.92
N ARG A 48 -18.30 8.88 35.23
CA ARG A 48 -18.94 8.55 36.52
C ARG A 48 -19.00 7.03 36.76
N GLY A 49 -19.24 6.24 35.71
CA GLY A 49 -19.18 4.77 35.78
C GLY A 49 -17.77 4.23 36.07
N ARG A 50 -16.74 4.85 35.50
CA ARG A 50 -15.33 4.49 35.74
C ARG A 50 -14.85 4.81 37.16
N ALA A 51 -15.45 5.82 37.80
CA ALA A 51 -15.19 6.16 39.19
C ALA A 51 -15.73 5.11 40.18
N VAL A 52 -16.60 4.18 39.74
CA VAL A 52 -17.08 3.08 40.58
C VAL A 52 -15.95 2.07 40.77
N ARG A 53 -15.22 2.19 41.88
CA ARG A 53 -14.27 1.17 42.33
C ARG A 53 -15.04 0.08 43.08
N PRO A 54 -15.07 -1.18 42.61
CA PRO A 54 -15.67 -2.27 43.38
C PRO A 54 -14.89 -2.46 44.68
N SER A 55 -15.62 -2.74 45.77
CA SER A 55 -15.01 -3.05 47.06
C SER A 55 -14.14 -4.30 46.95
N ASP A 56 -13.13 -4.42 47.81
CA ASP A 56 -12.24 -5.59 47.77
C ASP A 56 -12.98 -6.90 48.13
N SER A 57 -14.04 -6.81 48.94
CA SER A 57 -14.95 -7.93 49.21
C SER A 57 -15.68 -8.39 47.94
N PHE A 58 -16.22 -7.46 47.15
CA PHE A 58 -16.89 -7.79 45.90
C PHE A 58 -15.94 -8.43 44.88
N LYS A 59 -14.70 -7.93 44.78
CA LYS A 59 -13.68 -8.54 43.92
C LYS A 59 -13.33 -9.96 44.37
N ALA A 60 -13.18 -10.19 45.67
CA ALA A 60 -12.88 -11.50 46.22
C ALA A 60 -14.02 -12.49 45.92
N ASP A 61 -15.27 -12.09 46.13
CA ASP A 61 -16.45 -12.90 45.86
C ASP A 61 -16.62 -13.19 44.37
N ALA A 62 -16.46 -12.18 43.51
CA ALA A 62 -16.52 -12.36 42.06
C ALA A 62 -15.44 -13.32 41.56
N ARG A 63 -14.22 -13.21 42.10
CA ARG A 63 -13.11 -14.12 41.79
C ARG A 63 -13.42 -15.55 42.26
N ALA A 64 -13.95 -15.72 43.47
CA ALA A 64 -14.34 -17.03 43.99
C ALA A 64 -15.42 -17.69 43.11
N ARG A 65 -16.44 -16.92 42.70
CA ARG A 65 -17.50 -17.40 41.79
C ARG A 65 -16.96 -17.78 40.41
N LEU A 66 -16.06 -16.98 39.85
CA LEU A 66 -15.43 -17.28 38.56
C LEU A 66 -14.60 -18.57 38.64
N VAL A 67 -13.78 -18.71 39.68
CA VAL A 67 -12.97 -19.93 39.89
C VAL A 67 -13.86 -21.15 40.07
N ALA A 68 -14.94 -21.04 40.86
CA ALA A 68 -15.90 -22.12 41.03
C ALA A 68 -16.56 -22.51 39.70
N HIS A 69 -16.95 -21.53 38.88
CA HIS A 69 -17.54 -21.77 37.56
C HIS A 69 -16.56 -22.43 36.59
N MET A 70 -15.29 -22.01 36.58
CA MET A 70 -14.23 -22.62 35.76
C MET A 70 -13.92 -24.06 36.17
N LYS A 71 -13.99 -24.37 37.47
CA LYS A 71 -13.81 -25.73 37.99
C LYS A 71 -15.00 -26.63 37.68
N ALA A 72 -16.22 -26.10 37.77
CA ALA A 72 -17.45 -26.83 37.46
C ALA A 72 -17.65 -27.04 35.95
N ASN A 73 -17.12 -26.14 35.12
CA ASN A 73 -17.14 -26.22 33.67
C ASN A 73 -15.71 -26.26 33.14
N PRO A 74 -14.95 -27.34 33.38
CA PRO A 74 -13.64 -27.47 32.79
C PRO A 74 -13.84 -27.43 31.27
N ARG A 75 -13.35 -26.36 30.62
CA ARG A 75 -13.35 -26.27 29.16
C ARG A 75 -12.75 -27.57 28.66
N ARG A 76 -13.57 -28.43 28.02
CA ARG A 76 -13.05 -29.59 27.30
C ARG A 76 -11.95 -29.03 26.42
N ARG A 77 -10.70 -29.42 26.72
CA ARG A 77 -9.55 -29.03 25.93
C ARG A 77 -9.91 -29.48 24.52
N ALA A 78 -10.29 -28.54 23.67
CA ALA A 78 -10.53 -28.81 22.27
C ALA A 78 -9.21 -29.42 21.82
N GLN A 79 -9.19 -30.73 21.61
CA GLN A 79 -8.05 -31.38 21.00
C GLN A 79 -7.83 -30.58 19.71
N PRO A 80 -6.64 -30.00 19.48
CA PRO A 80 -6.41 -29.28 18.25
C PRO A 80 -6.68 -30.30 17.14
N ALA A 81 -7.78 -30.10 16.42
CA ALA A 81 -8.20 -31.01 15.38
C ALA A 81 -7.00 -31.22 14.47
N ALA A 82 -6.74 -32.46 14.05
CA ALA A 82 -5.62 -32.81 13.17
C ALA A 82 -5.48 -31.88 11.94
N ALA A 83 -6.56 -31.18 11.57
CA ALA A 83 -6.61 -30.06 10.63
C ALA A 83 -5.57 -28.94 10.90
N PHE A 84 -5.23 -28.59 12.14
CA PHE A 84 -4.23 -27.54 12.42
C PHE A 84 -2.81 -27.97 12.03
N GLY A 85 -2.49 -29.25 12.22
CA GLY A 85 -1.21 -29.82 11.76
C GLY A 85 -1.11 -29.88 10.23
N TRP A 86 -2.22 -30.20 9.54
CA TRP A 86 -2.28 -30.18 8.08
C TRP A 86 -2.22 -28.76 7.52
N ALA A 87 -2.94 -27.81 8.11
CA ALA A 87 -2.90 -26.41 7.72
C ALA A 87 -1.50 -25.81 7.88
N LEU A 88 -0.79 -26.13 8.96
CA LEU A 88 0.58 -25.66 9.17
C LEU A 88 1.57 -26.29 8.17
N ARG A 89 1.41 -27.58 7.85
CA ARG A 89 2.26 -28.29 6.88
C ARG A 89 2.04 -27.78 5.45
N PHE A 90 0.79 -27.59 5.03
CA PHE A 90 0.49 -26.97 3.73
C PHE A 90 0.89 -25.50 3.71
N GLY A 91 0.74 -24.77 4.83
CA GLY A 91 1.21 -23.39 4.95
C GLY A 91 2.73 -23.27 4.77
N LEU A 92 3.51 -24.12 5.43
CA LEU A 92 4.98 -24.17 5.28
C LEU A 92 5.41 -24.63 3.89
N ALA A 93 4.74 -25.62 3.30
CA ALA A 93 5.03 -26.08 1.94
C ALA A 93 4.70 -25.01 0.90
N ALA A 94 3.55 -24.34 1.01
CA ALA A 94 3.17 -23.23 0.15
C ALA A 94 4.13 -22.04 0.30
N LEU A 95 4.57 -21.74 1.53
CA LEU A 95 5.59 -20.73 1.78
C LEU A 95 6.95 -21.11 1.17
N ALA A 96 7.38 -22.37 1.28
CA ALA A 96 8.61 -22.85 0.66
C ALA A 96 8.55 -22.81 -0.87
N VAL A 97 7.40 -23.16 -1.48
CA VAL A 97 7.18 -23.01 -2.93
C VAL A 97 7.14 -21.53 -3.33
N ALA A 98 6.53 -20.66 -2.52
CA ALA A 98 6.53 -19.22 -2.74
C ALA A 98 7.96 -18.63 -2.66
N ILE A 99 8.81 -19.12 -1.74
CA ILE A 99 10.21 -18.72 -1.61
C ILE A 99 11.04 -19.28 -2.78
N ALA A 100 10.84 -20.54 -3.18
CA ALA A 100 11.55 -21.18 -4.29
C ALA A 100 11.18 -20.58 -5.66
N SER A 101 9.97 -20.04 -5.80
CA SER A 101 9.53 -19.34 -7.00
C SER A 101 9.99 -17.88 -7.08
N VAL A 102 10.68 -17.36 -6.04
CA VAL A 102 11.22 -15.99 -6.07
C VAL A 102 12.21 -15.83 -7.22
N SER A 103 13.11 -16.79 -7.47
CA SER A 103 14.09 -16.65 -8.57
C SER A 103 13.45 -16.51 -9.95
N ALA A 104 12.44 -17.33 -10.24
CA ALA A 104 11.67 -17.25 -11.49
C ALA A 104 10.77 -16.00 -11.55
N ALA A 105 10.22 -15.55 -10.42
CA ALA A 105 9.38 -14.35 -10.35
C ALA A 105 10.19 -13.06 -10.47
N GLN A 106 11.44 -13.01 -9.99
CA GLN A 106 12.31 -11.83 -10.14
C GLN A 106 12.65 -11.58 -11.63
N ALA A 107 12.75 -12.65 -12.43
CA ALA A 107 12.98 -12.59 -13.87
C ALA A 107 11.69 -12.42 -14.70
N ALA A 108 10.51 -12.35 -14.07
CA ALA A 108 9.26 -12.12 -14.80
C ALA A 108 9.29 -10.73 -15.43
N LEU A 109 9.30 -10.71 -16.77
CA LEU A 109 9.13 -9.52 -17.59
C LEU A 109 7.64 -9.12 -17.67
N PRO A 110 7.35 -7.86 -18.01
CA PRO A 110 5.99 -7.40 -18.28
C PRO A 110 5.27 -8.34 -19.28
N GLY A 111 4.03 -8.72 -18.96
CA GLY A 111 3.24 -9.66 -19.78
C GLY A 111 3.29 -11.13 -19.33
N ASN A 112 4.18 -11.50 -18.42
CA ASN A 112 4.20 -12.83 -17.79
C ASN A 112 3.11 -12.95 -16.68
N PRO A 113 2.42 -14.10 -16.51
CA PRO A 113 1.45 -14.28 -15.43
C PRO A 113 1.98 -14.02 -14.02
N LEU A 114 3.28 -14.24 -13.78
CA LEU A 114 3.92 -13.98 -12.47
C LEU A 114 4.27 -12.51 -12.23
N TYR A 115 4.11 -11.64 -13.23
CA TYR A 115 4.46 -10.23 -13.13
C TYR A 115 3.60 -9.48 -12.10
N SER A 116 2.31 -9.81 -12.00
CA SER A 116 1.43 -9.23 -10.98
C SER A 116 1.91 -9.54 -9.56
N LEU A 117 2.41 -10.76 -9.33
CA LEU A 117 2.98 -11.15 -8.04
C LEU A 117 4.28 -10.39 -7.74
N LYS A 118 5.12 -10.14 -8.76
CA LYS A 118 6.30 -9.28 -8.64
C LYS A 118 5.93 -7.87 -8.18
N LEU A 119 4.91 -7.24 -8.77
CA LEU A 119 4.46 -5.91 -8.36
C LEU A 119 3.95 -5.86 -6.92
N VAL A 120 3.20 -6.89 -6.48
CA VAL A 120 2.71 -7.00 -5.10
C VAL A 120 3.87 -7.14 -4.12
N THR A 121 4.82 -8.05 -4.40
CA THR A 121 5.97 -8.28 -3.52
C THR A 121 6.88 -7.04 -3.44
N GLU A 122 7.08 -6.32 -4.55
CA GLU A 122 7.81 -5.05 -4.55
C GLU A 122 7.09 -3.95 -3.76
N SER A 123 5.76 -3.90 -3.81
CA SER A 123 4.97 -2.96 -3.00
C SER A 123 5.14 -3.22 -1.51
N VAL A 124 5.13 -4.49 -1.10
CA VAL A 124 5.38 -4.88 0.31
C VAL A 124 6.81 -4.57 0.71
N TRP A 125 7.78 -4.90 -0.15
CA TRP A 125 9.19 -4.59 0.09
C TRP A 125 9.40 -3.09 0.29
N ARG A 126 8.80 -2.27 -0.58
CA ARG A 126 8.84 -0.80 -0.50
C ARG A 126 8.29 -0.28 0.84
N MET A 127 7.16 -0.81 1.30
CA MET A 127 6.56 -0.43 2.60
C MET A 127 7.45 -0.79 3.80
N ALA A 128 8.30 -1.81 3.66
CA ALA A 128 9.22 -2.22 4.71
C ALA A 128 10.54 -1.42 4.72
N GLN A 129 10.82 -0.58 3.72
CA GLN A 129 12.09 0.16 3.64
C GLN A 129 12.07 1.42 4.52
N PRO A 130 13.09 1.65 5.38
CA PRO A 130 13.20 2.87 6.18
C PRO A 130 13.45 4.13 5.35
N ASN A 131 14.11 4.00 4.20
CA ASN A 131 14.40 5.09 3.29
C ASN A 131 13.53 4.97 2.02
N PRO A 132 12.43 5.72 1.91
CA PRO A 132 11.50 5.58 0.80
C PRO A 132 12.10 6.05 -0.53
N LEU A 133 12.99 7.06 -0.52
CA LEU A 133 13.66 7.53 -1.74
C LEU A 133 14.57 6.45 -2.30
N ALA A 134 15.40 5.82 -1.45
CA ALA A 134 16.28 4.73 -1.89
C ALA A 134 15.48 3.54 -2.44
N ALA A 135 14.34 3.22 -1.83
CA ALA A 135 13.44 2.18 -2.33
C ALA A 135 12.86 2.52 -3.70
N ASP A 136 12.37 3.75 -3.88
CA ASP A 136 11.78 4.21 -5.14
C ASP A 136 12.82 4.30 -6.26
N LEU A 137 14.06 4.71 -5.95
CA LEU A 137 15.18 4.70 -6.91
C LEU A 137 15.54 3.28 -7.34
N ALA A 138 15.62 2.33 -6.40
CA ALA A 138 15.89 0.93 -6.73
C ALA A 138 14.78 0.31 -7.60
N LEU A 139 13.51 0.64 -7.34
CA LEU A 139 12.39 0.22 -8.18
C LEU A 139 12.45 0.87 -9.57
N ALA A 140 12.75 2.17 -9.66
CA ALA A 140 12.91 2.86 -10.94
C ALA A 140 14.02 2.24 -11.80
N ASP A 141 15.16 1.92 -11.19
CA ASP A 141 16.29 1.26 -11.85
C ASP A 141 15.89 -0.11 -12.42
N ARG A 142 15.19 -0.91 -11.61
CA ARG A 142 14.64 -2.19 -12.05
C ARG A 142 13.65 -2.03 -13.21
N ARG A 143 12.79 -1.01 -13.20
CA ARG A 143 11.84 -0.74 -14.31
C ARG A 143 12.55 -0.31 -15.59
N ALA A 144 13.62 0.48 -15.50
CA ALA A 144 14.46 0.82 -16.64
C ALA A 144 15.11 -0.45 -17.24
N ALA A 145 15.64 -1.33 -16.37
CA ALA A 145 16.23 -2.59 -16.80
C ALA A 145 15.22 -3.55 -17.45
N GLU A 146 13.98 -3.62 -16.93
CA GLU A 146 12.89 -4.39 -17.56
C GLU A 146 12.52 -3.84 -18.93
N LEU A 147 12.39 -2.51 -19.05
CA LEU A 147 12.11 -1.86 -20.33
C LEU A 147 13.23 -2.15 -21.34
N ALA A 148 14.49 -2.09 -20.92
CA ALA A 148 15.64 -2.39 -21.78
C ALA A 148 15.74 -3.86 -22.21
N GLN A 149 15.25 -4.80 -21.38
CA GLN A 149 15.22 -6.23 -21.70
C GLN A 149 13.99 -6.64 -22.51
N THR A 150 12.97 -5.77 -22.61
CA THR A 150 11.73 -6.12 -23.30
C THR A 150 11.92 -6.02 -24.82
N PRO A 151 11.64 -7.09 -25.59
CA PRO A 151 11.83 -7.06 -27.04
C PRO A 151 11.03 -5.96 -27.72
N PRO A 152 11.64 -5.13 -28.59
CA PRO A 152 10.95 -4.06 -29.29
C PRO A 152 9.79 -4.62 -30.14
N GLY A 153 8.68 -3.87 -30.19
CA GLY A 153 7.47 -4.27 -30.91
C GLY A 153 6.59 -5.32 -30.21
N SER A 154 7.02 -5.88 -29.07
CA SER A 154 6.15 -6.77 -28.28
C SER A 154 5.06 -5.96 -27.54
N PRO A 155 3.87 -6.54 -27.30
CA PRO A 155 2.83 -5.88 -26.50
C PRO A 155 3.30 -5.59 -25.06
N ALA A 156 4.32 -6.30 -24.58
CA ALA A 156 4.94 -6.08 -23.28
C ALA A 156 5.67 -4.74 -23.17
N VAL A 157 6.17 -4.16 -24.28
CA VAL A 157 6.91 -2.88 -24.26
C VAL A 157 6.04 -1.77 -23.69
N GLN A 158 4.76 -1.72 -24.07
CA GLN A 158 3.85 -0.68 -23.58
C GLN A 158 3.62 -0.82 -22.07
N LEU A 159 3.53 -2.05 -21.56
CA LEU A 159 3.39 -2.31 -20.13
C LEU A 159 4.67 -1.96 -19.37
N ALA A 160 5.84 -2.28 -19.94
CA ALA A 160 7.15 -1.91 -19.40
C ALA A 160 7.31 -0.38 -19.30
N LEU A 161 6.97 0.33 -20.39
CA LEU A 161 7.03 1.78 -20.48
C LEU A 161 6.12 2.43 -19.43
N GLN A 162 4.85 2.00 -19.33
CA GLN A 162 3.94 2.48 -18.29
C GLN A 162 4.46 2.21 -16.87
N GLY A 163 5.09 1.04 -16.66
CA GLY A 163 5.73 0.70 -15.39
C GLY A 163 6.84 1.68 -15.02
N TYR A 164 7.68 2.05 -15.98
CA TYR A 164 8.75 3.01 -15.79
C TYR A 164 8.23 4.44 -15.59
N GLU A 165 7.25 4.89 -16.38
CA GLU A 165 6.61 6.20 -16.21
C GLU A 165 5.96 6.37 -14.83
N ARG A 166 5.31 5.32 -14.29
CA ARG A 166 4.80 5.34 -12.92
C ARG A 166 5.91 5.51 -11.88
N ALA A 167 7.08 4.89 -12.09
CA ALA A 167 8.24 5.06 -11.22
C ALA A 167 8.76 6.51 -11.27
N LEU A 168 8.83 7.13 -12.46
CA LEU A 168 9.21 8.54 -12.61
C LEU A 168 8.19 9.47 -11.92
N ALA A 169 6.90 9.23 -12.09
CA ALA A 169 5.84 10.00 -11.43
C ALA A 169 5.90 9.87 -9.89
N GLN A 170 6.34 8.72 -9.39
CA GLN A 170 6.56 8.50 -7.97
C GLN A 170 7.79 9.28 -7.46
N LEU A 171 8.90 9.28 -8.22
CA LEU A 171 10.09 10.09 -7.89
C LEU A 171 9.80 11.60 -7.90
N ALA A 172 8.81 12.06 -8.68
CA ALA A 172 8.38 13.46 -8.73
C ALA A 172 7.91 14.01 -7.38
N ARG A 173 7.52 13.14 -6.44
CA ARG A 173 7.06 13.54 -5.11
C ARG A 173 8.20 14.03 -4.21
N TYR A 174 9.45 13.71 -4.52
CA TYR A 174 10.62 14.18 -3.79
C TYR A 174 11.05 15.55 -4.33
N THR A 175 10.72 16.60 -3.60
CA THR A 175 10.93 17.99 -4.02
C THR A 175 12.16 18.65 -3.40
N SER A 176 12.77 18.01 -2.41
CA SER A 176 13.93 18.59 -1.74
C SER A 176 15.12 18.72 -2.71
N PRO A 177 15.95 19.78 -2.60
CA PRO A 177 17.09 19.96 -3.51
C PRO A 177 18.10 18.81 -3.46
N ALA A 178 18.32 18.24 -2.27
CA ALA A 178 19.23 17.12 -2.08
C ALA A 178 18.70 15.85 -2.78
N ASP A 179 17.43 15.51 -2.56
CA ASP A 179 16.82 14.34 -3.20
C ASP A 179 16.80 14.49 -4.72
N ARG A 180 16.49 15.69 -5.23
CA ARG A 180 16.50 15.98 -6.66
C ARG A 180 17.88 15.76 -7.28
N ALA A 181 18.96 16.21 -6.63
CA ALA A 181 20.31 15.97 -7.13
C ALA A 181 20.63 14.47 -7.21
N THR A 182 20.24 13.69 -6.18
CA THR A 182 20.40 12.23 -6.19
C THR A 182 19.58 11.57 -7.30
N ILE A 183 18.32 11.96 -7.47
CA ILE A 183 17.43 11.43 -8.52
C ILE A 183 18.02 11.70 -9.90
N MET A 184 18.47 12.94 -10.17
CA MET A 184 19.01 13.31 -11.48
C MET A 184 20.25 12.51 -11.86
N ASN A 185 21.13 12.22 -10.90
CA ASN A 185 22.31 11.37 -11.15
C ASN A 185 21.91 9.95 -11.58
N VAL A 186 20.89 9.38 -10.92
CA VAL A 186 20.40 8.03 -11.25
C VAL A 186 19.65 8.03 -12.58
N LEU A 187 18.80 9.03 -12.84
CA LEU A 187 18.05 9.15 -14.10
C LEU A 187 18.97 9.35 -15.30
N ALA A 188 20.09 10.07 -15.15
CA ALA A 188 21.10 10.21 -16.20
C ALA A 188 21.72 8.85 -16.58
N ALA A 189 22.04 8.01 -15.59
CA ALA A 189 22.55 6.65 -15.84
C ALA A 189 21.50 5.77 -16.53
N GLN A 190 20.23 5.86 -16.12
CA GLN A 190 19.13 5.12 -16.75
C GLN A 190 18.90 5.55 -18.21
N LYS A 191 19.01 6.85 -18.51
CA LYS A 191 18.94 7.36 -19.89
C LYS A 191 20.03 6.73 -20.76
N GLU A 192 21.25 6.61 -20.25
CA GLU A 192 22.33 5.95 -20.97
C GLU A 192 21.98 4.49 -21.30
N ILE A 193 21.45 3.74 -20.33
CA ILE A 193 21.03 2.33 -20.53
C ILE A 193 19.95 2.23 -21.62
N LEU A 194 18.91 3.07 -21.55
CA LEU A 194 17.79 3.04 -22.50
C LEU A 194 18.20 3.51 -23.90
N SER A 195 19.16 4.43 -24.01
CA SER A 195 19.68 4.89 -25.30
C SER A 195 20.42 3.79 -26.08
N ARG A 196 21.06 2.84 -25.39
CA ARG A 196 21.76 1.70 -26.03
C ARG A 196 20.82 0.72 -26.72
N VAL A 197 19.55 0.72 -26.33
CA VAL A 197 18.50 -0.16 -26.88
C VAL A 197 17.49 0.62 -27.73
N ASP A 198 17.80 1.88 -28.09
CA ASP A 198 16.98 2.76 -28.92
C ASP A 198 15.55 2.99 -28.35
N VAL A 199 15.42 2.98 -27.02
CA VAL A 199 14.15 3.24 -26.33
C VAL A 199 14.13 4.69 -25.85
N VAL A 200 13.24 5.49 -26.43
CA VAL A 200 13.02 6.89 -26.04
C VAL A 200 11.83 6.96 -25.08
N VAL A 201 12.05 7.55 -23.89
CA VAL A 201 11.01 7.77 -22.88
C VAL A 201 10.77 9.28 -22.73
N PRO A 202 9.68 9.85 -23.27
CA PRO A 202 9.42 11.29 -23.24
C PRO A 202 9.42 11.88 -21.83
N ALA A 203 8.88 11.16 -20.85
CA ALA A 203 8.86 11.61 -19.46
C ALA A 203 10.28 11.77 -18.89
N LEU A 204 11.21 10.87 -19.22
CA LEU A 204 12.60 10.96 -18.78
C LEU A 204 13.32 12.17 -19.39
N GLU A 205 13.04 12.46 -20.67
CA GLU A 205 13.57 13.64 -21.35
C GLU A 205 13.05 14.94 -20.72
N GLN A 206 11.80 14.99 -20.26
CA GLN A 206 11.29 16.14 -19.52
C GLN A 206 12.01 16.33 -18.19
N TRP A 207 12.32 15.24 -17.48
CA TRP A 207 13.07 15.31 -16.22
C TRP A 207 14.49 15.83 -16.42
N ILE A 208 15.19 15.35 -17.45
CA ILE A 208 16.60 15.71 -17.71
C ILE A 208 16.72 17.05 -18.46
N GLY A 209 15.74 17.36 -19.31
CA GLY A 209 15.68 18.58 -20.13
C GLY A 209 15.23 19.83 -19.37
N VAL A 210 14.70 19.70 -18.15
CA VAL A 210 14.59 20.82 -17.22
C VAL A 210 15.98 21.08 -16.67
N THR A 211 16.80 21.80 -17.44
CA THR A 211 17.95 22.51 -16.88
C THR A 211 17.41 23.34 -15.72
N PRO A 212 17.84 23.14 -14.46
CA PRO A 212 17.47 24.06 -13.40
C PRO A 212 17.84 25.46 -13.90
N PRO A 213 16.94 26.47 -13.79
CA PRO A 213 17.29 27.81 -14.20
C PRO A 213 18.61 28.11 -13.51
N ALA A 214 19.68 28.25 -14.31
CA ALA A 214 21.00 28.52 -13.81
C ALA A 214 20.82 29.62 -12.79
N THR A 215 21.22 29.38 -11.53
CA THR A 215 21.14 30.37 -10.46
C THR A 215 21.61 31.68 -11.06
N SER A 216 20.64 32.54 -11.36
CA SER A 216 20.86 33.71 -12.18
C SER A 216 21.67 34.62 -11.30
N VAL A 217 22.99 34.57 -11.45
CA VAL A 217 23.89 35.62 -11.00
C VAL A 217 23.26 36.91 -11.54
N ALA A 218 22.90 37.79 -10.62
CA ALA A 218 22.03 38.93 -10.88
C ALA A 218 22.47 39.69 -12.15
N PRO A 219 21.60 39.80 -13.18
CA PRO A 219 21.90 40.69 -14.28
C PRO A 219 21.72 42.14 -13.82
N THR A 220 22.74 42.94 -14.10
CA THR A 220 22.74 44.40 -14.05
C THR A 220 21.49 44.96 -14.74
N PRO A 221 20.79 45.97 -14.17
CA PRO A 221 19.53 46.45 -14.74
C PRO A 221 19.76 47.14 -16.08
N VAL A 222 19.31 46.50 -17.16
CA VAL A 222 19.13 47.16 -18.46
C VAL A 222 17.67 47.58 -18.56
N VAL A 223 17.47 48.89 -18.63
CA VAL A 223 16.18 49.54 -18.86
C VAL A 223 15.79 49.30 -20.32
N THR A 224 14.74 48.51 -20.56
CA THR A 224 14.13 48.36 -21.88
C THR A 224 12.64 48.63 -21.80
N SER A 225 12.22 49.65 -22.55
CA SER A 225 10.87 50.18 -22.68
C SER A 225 9.88 49.16 -23.25
N VAL A 226 8.68 49.13 -22.66
CA VAL A 226 7.53 48.26 -23.01
C VAL A 226 6.73 48.88 -24.16
N PRO A 227 6.48 48.16 -25.28
CA PRO A 227 5.40 48.50 -26.19
C PRO A 227 4.11 47.78 -25.79
N THR A 228 3.04 48.57 -25.63
CA THR A 228 1.67 48.13 -25.35
C THR A 228 1.07 47.40 -26.56
N LEU A 229 0.60 46.17 -26.35
CA LEU A 229 -0.21 45.41 -27.32
C LEU A 229 -1.69 45.37 -26.88
N PRO A 230 -2.64 45.31 -27.84
CA PRO A 230 -4.07 45.43 -27.58
C PRO A 230 -4.72 44.15 -27.05
N ALA A 231 -5.82 44.35 -26.32
CA ALA A 231 -6.59 43.32 -25.63
C ALA A 231 -7.22 42.29 -26.59
N VAL A 232 -6.95 41.01 -26.33
CA VAL A 232 -7.62 39.87 -26.97
C VAL A 232 -8.84 39.49 -26.15
N VAL A 233 -10.01 39.50 -26.79
CA VAL A 233 -11.30 39.09 -26.22
C VAL A 233 -11.40 37.55 -26.26
N LEU A 234 -11.65 36.90 -25.13
CA LEU A 234 -11.98 35.47 -25.06
C LEU A 234 -13.48 35.24 -25.28
N PRO A 235 -13.89 34.21 -26.05
CA PRO A 235 -15.27 33.73 -26.06
C PRO A 235 -15.56 32.82 -24.85
N THR A 236 -16.68 33.09 -24.19
CA THR A 236 -17.29 32.25 -23.16
C THR A 236 -17.96 31.04 -23.82
N VAL A 237 -17.44 29.83 -23.61
CA VAL A 237 -18.13 28.58 -23.95
C VAL A 237 -18.75 28.02 -22.67
N SER A 238 -20.07 28.22 -22.54
CA SER A 238 -20.91 27.57 -21.53
C SER A 238 -21.45 26.27 -22.11
N GLY A 239 -20.98 25.14 -21.61
CA GLY A 239 -21.43 23.81 -22.00
C GLY A 239 -21.28 22.85 -20.83
N GLN A 240 -22.38 22.59 -20.14
CA GLN A 240 -22.46 21.72 -18.97
C GLN A 240 -22.72 20.28 -19.45
N PRO A 241 -21.82 19.31 -19.23
CA PRO A 241 -22.11 17.92 -19.61
C PRO A 241 -23.07 17.28 -18.61
N THR A 242 -24.23 16.84 -19.11
CA THR A 242 -25.17 15.97 -18.41
C THR A 242 -24.55 14.58 -18.25
N VAL A 243 -24.06 14.26 -17.05
CA VAL A 243 -23.61 12.91 -16.70
C VAL A 243 -24.84 12.06 -16.40
N THR A 244 -25.15 11.12 -17.29
CA THR A 244 -26.19 10.10 -17.08
C THR A 244 -25.55 8.93 -16.34
N VAL A 245 -26.00 8.65 -15.11
CA VAL A 245 -25.53 7.53 -14.30
C VAL A 245 -26.29 6.26 -14.73
N PRO A 246 -25.64 5.18 -15.19
CA PRO A 246 -26.31 3.93 -15.44
C PRO A 246 -26.68 3.25 -14.11
N VAL A 247 -27.96 2.93 -13.96
CA VAL A 247 -28.50 2.08 -12.89
C VAL A 247 -27.97 0.67 -13.09
N LEU A 248 -27.25 0.14 -12.09
CA LEU A 248 -26.70 -1.21 -12.10
C LEU A 248 -27.81 -2.21 -11.74
N THR A 249 -28.34 -2.91 -12.75
CA THR A 249 -29.29 -4.01 -12.57
C THR A 249 -28.57 -5.21 -11.95
N ALA A 250 -29.02 -5.65 -10.76
CA ALA A 250 -28.48 -6.81 -10.08
C ALA A 250 -28.75 -8.10 -10.88
N LEU A 251 -27.68 -8.82 -11.23
CA LEU A 251 -27.76 -10.16 -11.82
C LEU A 251 -27.91 -11.22 -10.72
N PRO A 252 -28.69 -12.30 -10.95
CA PRO A 252 -28.86 -13.37 -9.98
C PRO A 252 -27.59 -14.21 -9.85
N ILE A 253 -27.22 -14.49 -8.60
CA ILE A 253 -26.11 -15.39 -8.23
C ILE A 253 -26.54 -16.82 -8.56
N VAL A 254 -25.98 -17.37 -9.65
CA VAL A 254 -26.09 -18.80 -9.96
C VAL A 254 -25.00 -19.54 -9.19
N ALA A 255 -25.42 -20.39 -8.25
CA ALA A 255 -24.54 -21.27 -7.49
C ALA A 255 -24.06 -22.43 -8.38
N THR A 256 -22.85 -22.33 -8.94
CA THR A 256 -22.16 -23.45 -9.60
C THR A 256 -21.58 -24.38 -8.53
N ARG A 257 -22.19 -25.56 -8.39
CA ARG A 257 -21.60 -26.72 -7.70
C ARG A 257 -20.36 -27.18 -8.48
N THR A 258 -19.17 -26.99 -7.90
CA THR A 258 -17.93 -27.54 -8.44
C THR A 258 -17.90 -29.05 -8.22
N LEU A 259 -18.03 -29.80 -9.32
CA LEU A 259 -17.73 -31.23 -9.38
C LEU A 259 -16.23 -31.46 -9.14
N VAL A 260 -15.92 -32.28 -8.13
CA VAL A 260 -14.58 -32.78 -7.84
C VAL A 260 -14.20 -33.80 -8.94
N PRO A 261 -13.08 -33.63 -9.67
CA PRO A 261 -12.62 -34.64 -10.61
C PRO A 261 -12.03 -35.85 -9.86
N PRO A 262 -12.14 -37.08 -10.42
CA PRO A 262 -11.57 -38.27 -9.79
C PRO A 262 -10.04 -38.24 -9.84
N VAL A 263 -9.43 -38.65 -8.73
CA VAL A 263 -7.99 -38.86 -8.57
C VAL A 263 -7.57 -40.04 -9.44
N ILE A 264 -6.74 -39.79 -10.45
CA ILE A 264 -6.05 -40.84 -11.21
C ILE A 264 -4.88 -41.34 -10.36
N VAL A 265 -4.97 -42.58 -9.91
CA VAL A 265 -3.88 -43.31 -9.25
C VAL A 265 -2.93 -43.82 -10.33
N THR A 266 -1.78 -43.17 -10.50
CA THR A 266 -0.71 -43.67 -11.38
C THR A 266 0.08 -44.75 -10.64
N ALA A 267 0.09 -45.95 -11.21
CA ALA A 267 0.81 -47.11 -10.70
C ALA A 267 2.34 -46.90 -10.72
N LEU A 268 2.97 -47.45 -9.68
CA LEU A 268 4.40 -47.50 -9.42
C LEU A 268 5.11 -48.42 -10.44
N PRO A 269 6.22 -48.02 -11.08
CA PRO A 269 6.97 -48.94 -11.93
C PRO A 269 7.85 -49.89 -11.10
N THR A 270 7.71 -51.17 -11.42
CA THR A 270 8.44 -52.34 -10.96
C THR A 270 9.90 -52.36 -11.42
N ALA A 271 10.78 -52.70 -10.47
CA ALA A 271 12.09 -53.37 -10.58
C ALA A 271 13.18 -52.86 -11.55
N LEU A 272 14.36 -52.60 -10.98
CA LEU A 272 15.66 -52.67 -11.67
C LEU A 272 16.48 -53.84 -11.08
N PRO A 273 17.20 -54.63 -11.90
CA PRO A 273 17.95 -55.81 -11.47
C PRO A 273 19.32 -55.43 -10.89
N GLY A 274 19.83 -56.31 -10.02
CA GLY A 274 21.00 -56.10 -9.17
C GLY A 274 22.36 -56.03 -9.88
N ASN A 275 23.28 -55.32 -9.23
CA ASN A 275 24.71 -55.38 -9.49
C ASN A 275 25.37 -56.43 -8.59
N PRO A 276 26.28 -57.28 -9.11
CA PRO A 276 27.06 -58.19 -8.29
C PRO A 276 28.20 -57.46 -7.55
N LEU A 277 28.46 -57.88 -6.32
CA LEU A 277 29.59 -57.44 -5.48
C LEU A 277 30.94 -57.93 -6.05
N PRO A 278 32.04 -57.17 -5.87
CA PRO A 278 33.38 -57.66 -6.10
C PRO A 278 33.90 -58.47 -4.89
N THR A 279 34.51 -59.63 -5.15
CA THR A 279 35.27 -60.43 -4.17
C THR A 279 36.65 -59.83 -3.93
N PRO A 280 37.12 -59.74 -2.66
CA PRO A 280 38.51 -59.46 -2.35
C PRO A 280 39.39 -60.73 -2.37
N PRO A 281 40.74 -60.59 -2.49
CA PRO A 281 41.69 -61.70 -2.45
C PRO A 281 41.88 -62.32 -1.06
#